data_AF-A0ABD1ECH6-F1
#
_entry.id   AF-A0ABD1ECH6-F1
#
_cell.length_a   1.000
_cell.length_b   1.000
_cell.length_c   1.000
_cell.angle_alpha   90.00
_cell.angle_beta   90.00
_cell.angle_gamma   90.00
#
_symmetry.space_group_name_H-M   'P 1'
#
loop_
_entity.id
_entity.type
_entity.pdbx_description
1 polymer ?
#
loop_
_entity_poly.entity_id
_entity_poly.type
_entity_poly.pdbx_seq_one_letter_code
_entity_poly.pdbx_strand_id
1 'polypeptide(L)'
;MIIRECQSIGINIIATVCDQGSNNQSAIKNLINGTKEGYRRKDKQLLDDIFEVDEQAVVPLFDVPHLFKGLRNNLLKYNLCFNYKEQKSIAKWDHIVCHRL
;
A
#
# COMPACT_ATOMS: atom_id res chain seq x y z
N MET A 1 -16.52 13.16 -6.76
CA MET A 1 -15.61 12.01 -6.52
C MET A 1 -16.48 10.85 -6.09
N ILE A 2 -16.28 9.65 -6.63
CA ILE A 2 -17.19 8.50 -6.37
C ILE A 2 -17.34 8.21 -4.87
N ILE A 3 -16.25 8.31 -4.10
CA ILE A 3 -16.27 8.11 -2.64
C ILE A 3 -17.28 9.06 -1.96
N ARG A 4 -17.31 10.34 -2.36
CA ARG A 4 -18.27 11.36 -1.89
C ARG A 4 -19.72 10.97 -2.17
N GLU A 5 -20.00 10.49 -3.38
CA GLU A 5 -21.35 10.08 -3.79
C GLU A 5 -21.82 8.83 -3.03
N CYS A 6 -20.91 7.88 -2.77
CA CYS A 6 -21.22 6.72 -1.93
C CYS A 6 -21.53 7.15 -0.49
N GLN A 7 -20.72 8.05 0.07
CA GLN A 7 -20.92 8.55 1.42
C GLN A 7 -22.23 9.34 1.57
N SER A 8 -22.64 10.12 0.57
CA SER A 8 -23.87 10.92 0.63
C SER A 8 -25.14 10.07 0.73
N ILE A 9 -25.11 8.82 0.26
CA ILE A 9 -26.20 7.84 0.37
C ILE A 9 -26.03 6.89 1.57
N GLY A 10 -25.08 7.17 2.47
CA GLY A 10 -24.86 6.40 3.70
C GLY A 10 -23.91 5.20 3.55
N ILE A 11 -23.22 5.04 2.41
CA ILE A 11 -22.20 4.00 2.24
C ILE A 11 -20.87 4.53 2.78
N ASN A 12 -20.44 3.98 3.91
CA ASN A 12 -19.16 4.32 4.52
C ASN A 12 -17.99 3.62 3.81
N ILE A 13 -17.26 4.37 2.97
CA ILE A 13 -16.05 3.88 2.31
C ILE A 13 -14.85 4.04 3.26
N ILE A 14 -14.26 2.92 3.68
CA ILE A 14 -13.12 2.90 4.60
C ILE A 14 -11.76 2.64 3.92
N ALA A 15 -11.78 2.11 2.70
CA ALA A 15 -10.57 1.75 1.96
C ALA A 15 -10.80 1.73 0.45
N THR A 16 -9.71 1.86 -0.31
CA THR A 16 -9.67 1.64 -1.76
C THR A 16 -8.63 0.56 -2.09
N VAL A 17 -8.81 -0.15 -3.21
CA VAL A 17 -7.85 -1.15 -3.68
C VAL A 17 -7.53 -0.87 -5.15
N CYS A 18 -6.26 -0.85 -5.52
CA CYS A 18 -5.81 -0.72 -6.91
C CYS A 18 -4.51 -1.51 -7.17
N ASP A 19 -4.09 -1.60 -8.44
CA ASP A 19 -2.79 -2.18 -8.78
C ASP A 19 -1.62 -1.23 -8.49
N GLN A 20 -0.38 -1.72 -8.65
CA GLN A 20 0.84 -0.95 -8.46
C GLN A 20 1.30 -0.16 -9.69
N GLY A 21 0.43 0.13 -10.66
CA GLY A 21 0.76 0.96 -11.81
C GLY A 21 1.24 2.36 -11.38
N SER A 22 2.17 2.95 -12.13
CA SER A 22 2.76 4.26 -11.82
C SER A 22 1.71 5.36 -11.62
N ASN A 23 0.63 5.32 -12.40
CA ASN A 23 -0.47 6.27 -12.29
C ASN A 23 -1.21 6.12 -10.95
N ASN A 24 -1.46 4.89 -10.51
CA ASN A 24 -2.12 4.60 -9.24
C ASN A 24 -1.23 4.99 -8.05
N GLN A 25 0.06 4.70 -8.12
CA GLN A 25 1.04 5.15 -7.11
C GLN A 25 1.06 6.68 -7.00
N SER A 26 1.07 7.39 -8.14
CA SER A 26 1.06 8.85 -8.17
C SER A 26 -0.24 9.42 -7.59
N ALA A 27 -1.39 8.85 -7.94
CA ALA A 27 -2.69 9.26 -7.42
C ALA A 27 -2.77 9.11 -5.90
N ILE A 28 -2.40 7.93 -5.36
CA ILE A 28 -2.35 7.69 -3.91
C ILE A 28 -1.44 8.70 -3.21
N LYS A 29 -0.23 8.92 -3.75
CA LYS A 29 0.71 9.89 -3.19
C LYS A 29 0.12 11.31 -3.15
N ASN A 30 -0.55 11.73 -4.20
CA ASN A 30 -1.17 13.05 -4.27
C ASN A 30 -2.32 13.20 -3.26
N LEU A 31 -3.15 12.17 -3.08
CA LEU A 31 -4.23 12.15 -2.09
C LEU A 31 -3.72 12.24 -0.65
N ILE A 32 -2.70 11.43 -0.33
CA ILE A 32 -2.05 11.44 1.00
C ILE A 32 -1.41 12.81 1.25
N ASN A 33 -0.69 13.37 0.27
CA ASN A 33 -0.04 14.66 0.41
C ASN A 33 -1.03 15.80 0.63
N GLY A 34 -2.14 15.85 -0.11
CA GLY A 34 -3.19 16.84 0.10
C GLY A 34 -3.78 16.78 1.51
N THR A 35 -3.96 15.56 2.04
CA THR A 35 -4.41 15.33 3.42
C THR A 35 -3.37 15.82 4.43
N LYS A 36 -2.10 15.44 4.25
CA LYS A 36 -0.97 15.89 5.09
C LYS A 36 -0.84 17.42 5.14
N GLU A 37 -1.03 18.10 4.00
CA GLU A 37 -1.04 19.57 3.92
C GLU A 37 -2.21 20.21 4.68
N GLY A 38 -3.39 19.59 4.64
CA GLY A 38 -4.54 20.01 5.45
C GLY A 38 -4.27 19.93 6.95
N TYR A 39 -3.65 18.82 7.39
CA TYR A 39 -3.33 18.58 8.80
C TYR A 39 -2.22 19.50 9.32
N ARG A 40 -1.16 19.71 8.54
CA ARG A 40 -0.09 20.67 8.88
C ARG A 40 -0.63 22.08 9.12
N ARG A 41 -1.59 22.52 8.30
CA ARG A 41 -2.24 23.84 8.47
C ARG A 41 -3.10 23.93 9.74
N LYS A 42 -3.59 22.79 10.26
CA LYS A 42 -4.40 22.70 11.47
C LYS A 42 -3.57 22.38 12.72
N ASP A 43 -2.24 22.28 12.60
CA ASP A 43 -1.31 21.83 13.66
C ASP A 43 -1.72 20.48 14.29
N LYS A 44 -2.19 19.55 13.45
CA LYS A 44 -2.61 18.21 13.86
C LYS A 44 -1.66 17.16 13.30
N GLN A 45 -1.45 16.08 14.06
CA GLN A 45 -0.80 14.87 13.56
C GLN A 45 -1.79 14.02 12.76
N LEU A 46 -1.33 13.50 11.62
CA LEU A 46 -2.07 12.56 10.78
C LEU A 46 -1.47 11.16 10.96
N LEU A 47 -2.31 10.13 10.89
CA LEU A 47 -1.86 8.75 10.67
C LEU A 47 -1.13 8.65 9.32
N ASP A 48 0.03 7.99 9.31
CA ASP A 48 0.75 7.81 8.05
C ASP A 48 -0.05 6.96 7.05
N ASP A 49 0.13 7.29 5.78
CA ASP A 49 -0.39 6.56 4.61
C ASP A 49 -1.92 6.48 4.45
N ILE A 50 -2.68 7.41 5.04
CA ILE A 50 -4.10 7.60 4.75
C ILE A 50 -4.39 8.89 3.96
N PHE A 51 -5.55 8.95 3.33
CA PHE A 51 -6.13 10.19 2.81
C PHE A 51 -7.54 10.42 3.34
N GLU A 52 -8.00 11.67 3.36
CA GLU A 52 -9.36 12.01 3.80
C GLU A 52 -10.25 12.48 2.66
N VAL A 53 -11.52 12.11 2.76
CA VAL A 53 -12.62 12.66 1.96
C VAL A 53 -13.69 13.15 2.93
N ASP A 54 -13.87 14.47 3.00
CA ASP A 54 -14.83 15.13 3.90
C ASP A 54 -14.68 14.68 5.36
N GLU A 55 -13.44 14.74 5.86
CA GLU A 55 -13.05 14.34 7.24
C GLU A 55 -13.18 12.84 7.54
N GLN A 56 -13.57 12.02 6.56
CA GLN A 56 -13.56 10.56 6.64
C GLN A 56 -12.22 10.01 6.16
N ALA A 57 -11.51 9.27 7.02
CA ALA A 57 -10.27 8.60 6.65
C ALA A 57 -10.52 7.41 5.72
N VAL A 58 -9.69 7.29 4.68
CA VAL A 58 -9.72 6.20 3.70
C VAL A 58 -8.31 5.61 3.55
N VAL A 59 -8.21 4.29 3.68
CA VAL A 59 -6.93 3.57 3.53
C VAL A 59 -6.73 3.15 2.06
N PRO A 60 -5.71 3.65 1.36
CA PRO A 60 -5.34 3.14 0.05
C PRO A 60 -4.56 1.84 0.17
N LEU A 61 -5.02 0.78 -0.48
CA LEU A 61 -4.38 -0.53 -0.51
C LEU A 61 -3.97 -0.91 -1.93
N PHE A 62 -2.84 -1.60 -2.06
CA PHE A 62 -2.52 -2.32 -3.29
C PHE A 62 -3.12 -3.72 -3.25
N ASP A 63 -3.48 -4.22 -4.42
CA ASP A 63 -4.01 -5.56 -4.52
C ASP A 63 -2.93 -6.62 -4.24
N VAL A 64 -3.25 -7.50 -3.29
CA VAL A 64 -2.32 -8.51 -2.78
C VAL A 64 -1.79 -9.44 -3.88
N PRO A 65 -2.59 -9.92 -4.86
CA PRO A 65 -2.09 -10.79 -5.92
C PRO A 65 -0.94 -10.18 -6.74
N HIS A 66 -1.01 -8.90 -7.12
CA HIS A 66 0.08 -8.26 -7.86
C HIS A 66 1.34 -8.08 -7.00
N LEU A 67 1.20 -7.81 -5.70
CA LEU A 67 2.34 -7.77 -4.76
C LEU A 67 3.09 -9.10 -4.74
N PHE A 68 2.36 -10.21 -4.56
CA PHE A 68 2.96 -11.54 -4.55
C PHE A 68 3.58 -11.90 -5.90
N LYS A 69 2.94 -11.52 -7.02
CA LYS A 69 3.52 -11.71 -8.34
C LYS A 69 4.85 -10.98 -8.49
N GLY A 70 4.94 -9.73 -8.03
CA GLY A 70 6.17 -8.94 -8.03
C GLY A 70 7.26 -9.57 -7.17
N LEU A 71 6.93 -9.96 -5.94
CA LEU A 71 7.85 -10.65 -5.02
C LEU A 71 8.41 -11.93 -5.64
N ARG A 72 7.54 -12.79 -6.17
CA ARG A 72 7.90 -14.05 -6.83
C ARG A 72 8.80 -13.82 -8.05
N ASN A 73 8.48 -12.83 -8.90
CA ASN A 73 9.31 -12.52 -10.06
C ASN A 73 10.69 -12.00 -9.67
N ASN A 74 10.77 -11.18 -8.62
CA ASN A 74 12.06 -10.71 -8.10
C ASN A 74 12.86 -11.86 -7.49
N LEU A 75 12.24 -12.75 -6.72
CA LEU A 75 12.93 -13.89 -6.10
C LEU A 75 13.43 -14.92 -7.12
N LEU A 76 12.76 -15.05 -8.26
CA LEU A 76 13.21 -15.89 -9.39
C LEU A 76 14.51 -15.36 -10.02
N LYS A 77 14.74 -14.04 -9.98
CA LYS A 77 15.87 -13.38 -10.65
C LYS A 77 16.98 -12.95 -9.69
N TYR A 78 16.63 -12.71 -8.43
CA TYR A 78 17.48 -12.12 -7.41
C TYR A 78 17.29 -12.81 -6.06
N ASN A 79 18.27 -12.68 -5.18
CA ASN A 79 18.13 -13.12 -3.80
C ASN A 79 17.48 -12.02 -2.95
N LEU A 80 16.55 -12.39 -2.08
CA LEU A 80 15.92 -11.47 -1.14
C LEU A 80 16.81 -11.36 0.11
N CYS A 81 17.38 -10.18 0.34
CA CYS A 81 18.11 -9.85 1.57
C CYS A 81 17.15 -9.22 2.59
N PHE A 82 17.12 -9.73 3.82
CA PHE A 82 16.24 -9.22 4.88
C PHE A 82 16.90 -9.38 6.25
N ASN A 83 16.38 -8.65 7.24
CA ASN A 83 16.80 -8.81 8.62
C ASN A 83 15.79 -9.72 9.34
N TYR A 84 16.28 -10.77 9.98
CA TYR A 84 15.47 -11.66 10.81
C TYR A 84 16.18 -11.84 12.14
N LYS A 85 15.49 -11.48 13.24
CA LYS A 85 16.07 -11.49 14.60
C LYS A 85 17.44 -10.79 14.64
N GLU A 86 17.48 -9.58 14.07
CA GLU A 86 18.70 -8.74 13.98
C GLU A 86 19.85 -9.30 13.13
N GLN A 87 19.66 -10.45 12.48
CA GLN A 87 20.64 -11.05 11.59
C GLN A 87 20.28 -10.82 10.12
N LYS A 88 21.29 -10.44 9.32
CA LYS A 88 21.15 -10.38 7.86
C LYS A 88 21.01 -11.81 7.32
N SER A 89 19.87 -12.05 6.68
CA SER A 89 19.50 -13.33 6.09
C SER A 89 19.27 -13.17 4.59
N ILE A 90 19.46 -14.27 3.86
CA ILE A 90 19.25 -14.32 2.41
C ILE A 90 18.26 -15.44 2.10
N ALA A 91 17.15 -15.09 1.45
CA ALA A 91 16.23 -16.05 0.86
C ALA A 91 16.50 -16.16 -0.65
N LYS A 92 16.61 -17.41 -1.13
CA LYS A 92 16.82 -17.74 -2.54
C LYS A 92 15.62 -18.51 -3.05
N TRP A 93 15.38 -18.47 -4.35
CA TRP A 93 14.36 -19.33 -4.98
C TRP A 93 14.57 -20.81 -4.67
N ASP A 94 15.83 -21.26 -4.66
CA ASP A 94 16.22 -22.64 -4.35
C ASP A 94 15.72 -23.11 -2.99
N HIS A 95 15.62 -22.24 -1.99
CA HIS A 95 15.10 -22.61 -0.67
C HIS A 95 13.63 -23.08 -0.75
N ILE A 96 12.88 -22.59 -1.74
CA ILE A 96 11.47 -22.95 -1.97
C ILE A 96 11.37 -24.22 -2.82
N VAL A 97 12.11 -24.30 -3.93
CA VAL A 97 11.98 -25.44 -4.86
C VAL A 97 12.68 -26.71 -4.39
N CYS A 98 13.72 -26.61 -3.56
CA CYS A 98 14.42 -27.77 -2.98
C CYS A 98 13.56 -28.53 -1.94
N HIS A 99 12.40 -27.97 -1.55
CA HIS A 99 11.39 -28.64 -0.71
C HIS A 99 10.31 -29.40 -1.52
N ARG A 100 10.47 -29.55 -2.85
CA ARG A 100 9.61 -30.46 -3.63
C ARG A 100 10.09 -31.91 -3.44
N LEU A 101 9.49 -32.59 -2.46
CA LEU A 101 9.38 -34.06 -2.43
C LEU A 101 8.47 -34.55 -3.56
#